data_AF-A0A2M9ZU09-F1
#
_entry.id   AF-A0A2M9ZU09-F1
#
_cell.length_a   1.000
_cell.length_b   1.000
_cell.length_c   1.000
_cell.angle_alpha   90.00
_cell.angle_beta   90.00
_cell.angle_gamma   90.00
#
_symmetry.space_group_name_H-M   'P 1'
#
loop_
_entity.id
_entity.type
_entity.pdbx_description
1 polymer ?
#
loop_
_entity_poly.entity_id
_entity_poly.type
_entity_poly.pdbx_seq_one_letter_code
_entity_poly.pdbx_strand_id
1 'polypeptide(L)'
;MRKVFYIIRSLFTLFAFCMLAMGCEEKLDHSPYGLREEDDSDLIAGAIFFQSFTNNGDGTTSDSTSGLMWKTCSQGQVFNGDASSYNCRGANGTLGNPSSFGATDLQYCSVDLNSCNTIGLPQTLTTVSPIGISGSSEAYDSCANDNTGGHSDWRVANFLELKYLSSNSRNFMLLKFPDTLESFYWSSTANEQDIAGKTARAVSFSKDRFGEDDSYSKTSRYFVRCVR
;
A
#
# COMPACT_ATOMS: atom_id res chain seq x y z
N MET A 1 59.71 -32.81 2.98
CA MET A 1 58.57 -33.15 2.09
C MET A 1 57.19 -32.83 2.69
N ARG A 2 56.88 -33.19 3.95
CA ARG A 2 55.57 -32.89 4.58
C ARG A 2 55.19 -31.39 4.64
N LYS A 3 56.14 -30.49 4.93
CA LYS A 3 55.86 -29.03 5.06
C LYS A 3 55.45 -28.35 3.75
N VAL A 4 55.97 -28.82 2.61
CA VAL A 4 55.64 -28.28 1.28
C VAL A 4 54.22 -28.65 0.86
N PHE A 5 53.76 -29.86 1.24
CA PHE A 5 52.40 -30.34 0.95
C PHE A 5 51.31 -29.54 1.68
N TYR A 6 51.58 -29.07 2.90
CA TYR A 6 50.64 -28.22 3.66
C TYR A 6 50.51 -26.82 3.06
N ILE A 7 51.62 -26.25 2.58
CA ILE A 7 51.62 -24.92 1.94
C ILE A 7 50.83 -24.96 0.62
N ILE A 8 51.01 -26.00 -0.20
CA ILE A 8 50.27 -26.17 -1.46
C ILE A 8 48.77 -26.39 -1.21
N ARG A 9 48.40 -27.21 -0.21
CA ARG A 9 46.98 -27.38 0.20
C ARG A 9 46.35 -26.08 0.69
N SER A 10 47.09 -25.29 1.47
CA SER A 10 46.61 -24.02 2.01
C SER A 10 46.43 -22.94 0.93
N LEU A 11 47.29 -22.92 -0.09
CA LEU A 11 47.16 -22.03 -1.26
C LEU A 11 45.96 -22.41 -2.14
N PHE A 12 45.71 -23.70 -2.33
CA PHE A 12 44.55 -24.18 -3.09
C PHE A 12 43.21 -23.85 -2.42
N THR A 13 43.14 -23.94 -1.08
CA THR A 13 41.93 -23.55 -0.32
C THR A 13 41.69 -22.05 -0.34
N LEU A 14 42.75 -21.23 -0.36
CA LEU A 14 42.62 -19.77 -0.43
C LEU A 14 42.16 -19.31 -1.83
N PHE A 15 42.62 -19.99 -2.89
CA PHE A 15 42.20 -19.69 -4.27
C PHE A 15 40.75 -20.13 -4.55
N ALA A 16 40.31 -21.27 -3.99
CA ALA A 16 38.92 -21.73 -4.08
C ALA A 16 37.93 -20.82 -3.33
N PHE A 17 38.35 -20.19 -2.24
CA PHE A 17 37.51 -19.25 -1.49
C PHE A 17 37.34 -17.91 -2.20
N CYS A 18 38.32 -17.49 -3.02
CA CYS A 18 38.26 -16.25 -3.79
C CYS A 18 37.24 -16.32 -4.94
N MET A 19 37.03 -17.50 -5.53
CA MET A 19 36.07 -17.71 -6.64
C MET A 19 34.59 -17.75 -6.19
N LEU A 20 34.33 -17.84 -4.87
CA LEU A 20 32.98 -17.79 -4.31
C LEU A 20 32.53 -16.37 -3.91
N ALA A 21 33.44 -15.38 -3.94
CA ALA A 21 33.13 -13.99 -3.61
C ALA A 21 32.79 -13.13 -4.84
N MET A 22 32.92 -13.65 -6.06
CA MET A 22 32.69 -12.91 -7.32
C MET A 22 31.25 -13.03 -7.85
N GLY A 23 30.27 -13.30 -6.97
CA GLY A 23 28.87 -13.57 -7.35
C GLY A 23 27.81 -12.68 -6.70
N CYS A 24 28.18 -11.66 -5.94
CA CYS A 24 27.24 -10.67 -5.43
C CYS A 24 27.65 -9.29 -5.95
N GLU A 25 27.35 -9.02 -7.22
CA GLU A 25 27.21 -7.65 -7.68
C GLU A 25 25.83 -7.19 -7.21
N GLU A 26 25.74 -6.75 -5.96
CA GLU A 26 24.58 -6.02 -5.47
C GLU A 26 24.59 -4.68 -6.22
N LYS A 27 23.74 -4.58 -7.24
CA LYS A 27 23.47 -3.28 -7.87
C LYS A 27 22.95 -2.37 -6.78
N LEU A 28 23.74 -1.36 -6.42
CA LEU A 28 23.32 -0.25 -5.60
C LEU A 28 22.18 0.47 -6.35
N ASP A 29 20.94 0.10 -6.05
CA ASP A 29 19.72 0.83 -6.44
C ASP A 29 19.68 2.12 -5.62
N HIS A 30 20.49 3.08 -6.07
CA HIS A 30 20.47 4.44 -5.54
C HIS A 30 19.61 5.31 -6.44
N SER A 31 18.30 5.11 -6.37
CA SER A 31 17.35 6.21 -6.62
C SER A 31 17.37 7.15 -5.40
N PRO A 32 17.93 8.37 -5.50
CA PRO A 32 17.96 9.33 -4.40
C PRO A 32 16.57 9.75 -3.90
N TYR A 33 15.51 9.37 -4.63
CA TYR A 33 14.12 9.71 -4.36
C TYR A 33 13.26 8.48 -3.96
N GLY A 34 13.85 7.29 -3.77
CA GLY A 34 13.10 6.07 -3.41
C GLY A 34 12.18 5.56 -4.53
N LEU A 35 12.41 6.00 -5.77
CA LEU A 35 11.69 5.53 -6.95
C LEU A 35 12.17 4.14 -7.35
N ARG A 36 11.28 3.33 -7.90
CA ARG A 36 11.60 2.03 -8.48
C ARG A 36 12.23 2.23 -9.85
N GLU A 37 13.23 1.44 -10.21
CA GLU A 37 13.67 1.34 -11.61
C GLU A 37 12.55 0.69 -12.43
N GLU A 38 12.08 1.37 -13.47
CA GLU A 38 11.01 0.92 -14.36
C GLU A 38 11.48 1.05 -15.81
N ASP A 39 10.99 0.17 -16.68
CA ASP A 39 11.30 0.25 -18.11
C ASP A 39 10.64 1.50 -18.73
N ASP A 40 11.24 2.04 -19.80
CA ASP A 40 10.74 3.25 -20.48
C ASP A 40 9.27 3.13 -20.91
N SER A 41 8.85 1.93 -21.32
CA SER A 41 7.45 1.64 -21.68
C SER A 41 6.49 1.78 -20.50
N ASP A 42 6.91 1.34 -19.31
CA ASP A 42 6.11 1.39 -18.09
C ASP A 42 6.00 2.83 -17.58
N LEU A 43 7.08 3.61 -17.73
CA LEU A 43 7.07 5.03 -17.42
C LEU A 43 6.13 5.80 -18.34
N ILE A 44 6.16 5.54 -19.65
CA ILE A 44 5.25 6.20 -20.60
C ILE A 44 3.79 5.80 -20.32
N ALA A 45 3.51 4.51 -20.11
CA ALA A 45 2.18 4.02 -19.77
C ALA A 45 1.68 4.64 -18.46
N GLY A 46 2.54 4.71 -17.44
CA GLY A 46 2.26 5.37 -16.17
C GLY A 46 1.95 6.85 -16.32
N ALA A 47 2.75 7.58 -17.11
CA ALA A 47 2.52 9.00 -17.37
C ALA A 47 1.15 9.24 -18.00
N ILE A 48 0.77 8.43 -18.99
CA ILE A 48 -0.52 8.55 -19.68
C ILE A 48 -1.67 8.16 -18.74
N PHE A 49 -1.51 7.08 -17.96
CA PHE A 49 -2.53 6.62 -17.02
C PHE A 49 -2.83 7.66 -15.94
N PHE A 50 -1.79 8.21 -15.30
CA PHE A 50 -1.96 9.17 -14.21
C PHE A 50 -2.25 10.61 -14.69
N GLN A 51 -2.35 10.87 -15.99
CA GLN A 51 -2.80 12.17 -16.50
C GLN A 51 -4.28 12.45 -16.18
N SER A 52 -5.12 11.42 -16.05
CA SER A 52 -6.53 11.61 -15.67
C SER A 52 -6.71 11.98 -14.19
N PHE A 53 -5.67 11.82 -13.38
CA PHE A 53 -5.67 12.12 -11.95
C PHE A 53 -5.29 13.57 -11.71
N THR A 54 -6.24 14.34 -11.18
CA THR A 54 -6.11 15.77 -10.91
C THR A 54 -6.22 16.03 -9.41
N ASN A 55 -5.21 16.64 -8.80
CA ASN A 55 -5.29 17.11 -7.42
C ASN A 55 -6.17 18.37 -7.35
N ASN A 56 -7.11 18.40 -6.41
CA ASN A 56 -8.06 19.51 -6.29
C ASN A 56 -7.59 20.60 -5.30
N GLY A 57 -6.48 20.40 -4.61
CA GLY A 57 -5.89 21.33 -3.63
C GLY A 57 -6.57 21.35 -2.26
N ASP A 58 -7.48 20.42 -2.00
CA ASP A 58 -8.30 20.33 -0.78
C ASP A 58 -8.12 18.99 -0.04
N GLY A 59 -7.07 18.24 -0.37
CA GLY A 59 -6.82 16.89 0.13
C GLY A 59 -7.44 15.77 -0.70
N THR A 60 -8.06 16.10 -1.83
CA THR A 60 -8.64 15.12 -2.76
C THR A 60 -7.96 15.11 -4.14
N THR A 61 -8.00 13.94 -4.78
CA THR A 61 -7.52 13.70 -6.14
C THR A 61 -8.65 13.06 -6.96
N SER A 62 -9.13 13.74 -7.99
CA SER A 62 -10.17 13.24 -8.90
C SER A 62 -9.56 12.43 -10.05
N ASP A 63 -10.16 11.30 -10.41
CA ASP A 63 -9.83 10.56 -11.63
C ASP A 63 -10.96 10.69 -12.66
N SER A 64 -10.70 11.41 -13.76
CA SER A 64 -11.69 11.64 -14.81
C SER A 64 -12.04 10.40 -15.64
N THR A 65 -11.23 9.34 -15.60
CA THR A 65 -11.47 8.09 -16.34
C THR A 65 -12.49 7.21 -15.63
N SER A 66 -12.29 6.97 -14.33
CA SER A 66 -13.21 6.15 -13.52
C SER A 66 -14.39 6.92 -12.94
N GLY A 67 -14.28 8.26 -12.84
CA GLY A 67 -15.23 9.12 -12.14
C GLY A 67 -15.09 9.07 -10.61
N LEU A 68 -14.07 8.37 -10.10
CA LEU A 68 -13.80 8.27 -8.67
C LEU A 68 -13.07 9.51 -8.16
N MET A 69 -13.34 9.87 -6.92
CA MET A 69 -12.53 10.83 -6.18
C MET A 69 -11.86 10.13 -5.01
N TRP A 70 -10.56 10.34 -4.88
CA TRP A 70 -9.70 9.70 -3.89
C TRP A 70 -9.28 10.70 -2.83
N LYS A 71 -9.10 10.24 -1.59
CA LYS A 71 -8.25 10.96 -0.66
C LYS A 71 -6.81 10.92 -1.16
N THR A 72 -6.16 12.08 -1.23
CA THR A 72 -4.76 12.20 -1.66
C THR A 72 -3.82 11.50 -0.68
N CYS A 73 -4.06 11.66 0.61
CA CYS A 73 -3.24 11.05 1.65
C CYS A 73 -3.83 9.74 2.15
N SER A 74 -2.96 8.82 2.61
CA SER A 74 -3.39 7.60 3.29
C SER A 74 -4.10 7.95 4.61
N GLN A 75 -4.96 7.07 5.11
CA GLN A 75 -5.73 7.37 6.31
C GLN A 75 -4.81 7.62 7.52
N GLY A 76 -5.10 8.67 8.27
CA GLY A 76 -4.29 9.18 9.38
C GLY A 76 -3.30 10.29 9.00
N GLN A 77 -2.85 10.35 7.75
CA GLN A 77 -2.00 11.44 7.27
C GLN A 77 -2.79 12.73 7.05
N VAL A 78 -2.08 13.86 7.13
CA VAL A 78 -2.63 15.19 6.88
C VAL A 78 -2.12 15.73 5.55
N PHE A 79 -3.04 16.20 4.72
CA PHE A 79 -2.72 16.93 3.49
C PHE A 79 -2.19 18.32 3.84
N ASN A 80 -1.06 18.69 3.25
CA ASN A 80 -0.47 20.01 3.40
C ASN A 80 -0.05 20.55 2.03
N GLY A 81 -0.65 21.66 1.62
CA GLY A 81 -0.35 22.33 0.36
C GLY A 81 -1.59 22.77 -0.41
N ASP A 82 -1.44 22.84 -1.73
CA ASP A 82 -2.48 23.21 -2.70
C ASP A 82 -2.46 22.28 -3.92
N ALA A 83 -3.20 22.63 -4.98
CA ALA A 83 -3.31 21.82 -6.19
C ALA A 83 -1.99 21.60 -6.96
N SER A 84 -0.98 22.46 -6.74
CA SER A 84 0.29 22.47 -7.47
C SER A 84 1.47 21.96 -6.65
N SER A 85 1.46 22.19 -5.34
CA SER A 85 2.50 21.72 -4.43
C SER A 85 1.90 21.21 -3.13
N TYR A 86 2.05 19.91 -2.88
CA TYR A 86 1.46 19.26 -1.72
C TYR A 86 2.28 18.06 -1.26
N ASN A 87 2.05 17.67 -0.01
CA ASN A 87 2.58 16.45 0.59
C ASN A 87 1.57 15.89 1.60
N CYS A 88 1.86 14.70 2.10
CA CYS A 88 1.05 14.00 3.09
C CYS A 88 1.83 13.80 4.41
N ARG A 89 2.66 14.80 4.76
CA ARG A 89 3.47 14.80 5.97
C ARG A 89 2.82 15.65 7.05
N GLY A 90 2.01 15.02 7.88
CA GLY A 90 1.48 15.68 9.07
C GLY A 90 0.74 14.71 9.99
N ALA A 91 0.93 14.93 11.29
CA ALA A 91 0.14 14.32 12.35
C ALA A 91 -0.65 15.43 13.04
N ASN A 92 -1.95 15.23 13.25
CA ASN A 92 -2.71 16.13 14.10
C ASN A 92 -2.14 16.09 15.52
N GLY A 93 -1.50 17.17 15.96
CA GLY A 93 -1.28 17.49 17.38
C GLY A 93 -0.30 16.62 18.18
N THR A 94 0.43 15.67 17.61
CA THR A 94 1.49 14.94 18.35
C THR A 94 2.66 14.58 17.43
N LEU A 95 3.84 14.41 18.03
CA LEU A 95 5.01 13.79 17.42
C LEU A 95 4.72 12.31 17.12
N GLY A 96 3.79 12.05 16.19
CA GLY A 96 3.44 10.72 15.71
C GLY A 96 4.52 10.23 14.76
N ASN A 97 5.05 9.04 15.06
CA ASN A 97 6.05 8.28 14.34
C ASN A 97 6.58 8.90 13.02
N PRO A 98 7.82 9.44 12.97
CA PRO A 98 8.36 10.06 11.77
C PRO A 98 8.45 9.10 10.58
N SER A 99 8.37 7.78 10.79
CA SER A 99 8.38 6.80 9.70
C SER A 99 7.04 6.61 8.98
N SER A 100 5.90 6.93 9.60
CA SER A 100 4.58 6.78 8.97
C SER A 100 3.97 8.10 8.49
N PHE A 101 4.60 9.23 8.78
CA PHE A 101 4.07 10.57 8.45
C PHE A 101 2.64 10.83 8.97
N GLY A 102 2.21 10.10 10.02
CA GLY A 102 0.85 10.16 10.55
C GLY A 102 -0.10 9.08 10.02
N ALA A 103 0.29 8.31 8.99
CA ALA A 103 -0.50 7.17 8.51
C ALA A 103 -0.75 6.18 9.65
N THR A 104 -2.01 5.73 9.75
CA THR A 104 -2.48 4.82 10.80
C THR A 104 -2.78 3.46 10.20
N ASP A 105 -2.29 2.40 10.85
CA ASP A 105 -2.65 1.03 10.54
C ASP A 105 -3.97 0.66 11.21
N LEU A 106 -4.93 0.22 10.40
CA LEU A 106 -6.32 0.01 10.80
C LEU A 106 -6.64 -1.47 10.71
N GLN A 107 -7.33 -1.97 11.73
CA GLN A 107 -7.82 -3.34 11.74
C GLN A 107 -9.02 -3.49 10.78
N TYR A 108 -9.02 -4.56 9.99
CA TYR A 108 -10.13 -4.81 9.05
C TYR A 108 -11.42 -5.14 9.79
N CYS A 109 -11.38 -6.07 10.76
CA CYS A 109 -12.55 -6.43 11.57
C CYS A 109 -12.12 -6.81 12.99
N SER A 110 -12.95 -6.50 13.99
CA SER A 110 -12.66 -6.75 15.40
C SER A 110 -12.36 -8.21 15.75
N VAL A 111 -12.82 -9.16 14.93
CA VAL A 111 -12.56 -10.60 15.04
C VAL A 111 -12.39 -11.22 13.66
N ASP A 112 -11.78 -12.41 13.60
CA ASP A 112 -11.61 -13.18 12.37
C ASP A 112 -12.91 -13.90 11.96
N LEU A 113 -14.01 -13.16 11.82
CA LEU A 113 -15.30 -13.65 11.38
C LEU A 113 -15.95 -12.66 10.39
N ASN A 114 -17.12 -13.02 9.85
CA ASN A 114 -17.90 -12.15 8.96
C ASN A 114 -18.67 -11.03 9.68
N SER A 115 -18.27 -10.72 10.92
CA SER A 115 -18.94 -9.74 11.79
C SER A 115 -18.73 -8.28 11.37
N CYS A 116 -17.99 -8.02 10.29
CA CYS A 116 -17.86 -6.68 9.71
C CYS A 116 -18.13 -6.64 8.20
N ASN A 117 -18.77 -7.67 7.65
CA ASN A 117 -19.03 -7.80 6.22
C ASN A 117 -20.52 -7.86 5.89
N THR A 118 -20.86 -7.43 4.67
CA THR A 118 -22.14 -7.75 4.02
C THR A 118 -22.27 -9.24 3.77
N ILE A 119 -23.52 -9.73 3.65
CA ILE A 119 -23.80 -11.15 3.38
C ILE A 119 -23.72 -11.47 1.87
N GLY A 120 -23.99 -10.49 1.00
CA GLY A 120 -23.93 -10.67 -0.46
C GLY A 120 -22.50 -10.90 -0.97
N LEU A 121 -22.38 -11.59 -2.11
CA LEU A 121 -21.11 -11.77 -2.82
C LEU A 121 -20.93 -10.65 -3.88
N PRO A 122 -19.73 -10.06 -4.00
CA PRO A 122 -18.59 -10.21 -3.08
C PRO A 122 -18.91 -9.60 -1.71
N GLN A 123 -18.39 -10.23 -0.64
CA GLN A 123 -18.56 -9.69 0.70
C GLN A 123 -17.73 -8.43 0.88
N THR A 124 -18.36 -7.37 1.36
CA THR A 124 -17.73 -6.05 1.52
C THR A 124 -17.87 -5.53 2.93
N LEU A 125 -16.91 -4.70 3.35
CA LEU A 125 -16.89 -4.04 4.65
C LEU A 125 -18.17 -3.22 4.90
N THR A 126 -18.71 -3.32 6.11
CA THR A 126 -19.92 -2.61 6.56
C THR A 126 -19.74 -2.10 8.00
N THR A 127 -20.49 -1.07 8.39
CA THR A 127 -20.56 -0.54 9.77
C THR A 127 -21.01 -1.60 10.77
N VAL A 128 -22.11 -2.29 10.44
CA VAL A 128 -22.75 -3.28 11.29
C VAL A 128 -23.01 -4.53 10.47
N SER A 129 -22.53 -5.67 10.93
CA SER A 129 -22.79 -6.93 10.23
C SER A 129 -24.22 -7.41 10.44
N PRO A 130 -24.87 -8.00 9.42
CA PRO A 130 -26.25 -8.46 9.53
C PRO A 130 -26.38 -9.83 10.20
N ILE A 131 -25.26 -10.45 10.58
CA ILE A 131 -25.26 -11.73 11.31
C ILE A 131 -25.38 -11.44 12.81
N GLY A 132 -25.96 -12.36 13.59
CA GLY A 132 -26.14 -12.22 15.04
C GLY A 132 -24.85 -12.16 15.88
N ILE A 133 -23.73 -11.77 15.24
CA ILE A 133 -22.43 -11.53 15.83
C ILE A 133 -22.13 -10.04 15.61
N SER A 134 -22.19 -9.27 16.68
CA SER A 134 -21.79 -7.87 16.64
C SER A 134 -20.29 -7.76 16.32
N GLY A 135 -19.95 -6.94 15.34
CA GLY A 135 -18.56 -6.60 15.00
C GLY A 135 -18.48 -5.19 14.45
N SER A 136 -17.29 -4.61 14.54
CA SER A 136 -16.97 -3.26 14.08
C SER A 136 -15.67 -3.30 13.28
N SER A 137 -15.53 -2.38 12.33
CA SER A 137 -14.35 -2.26 11.49
C SER A 137 -13.75 -0.88 11.63
N GLU A 138 -12.54 -0.81 12.19
CA GLU A 138 -11.78 0.43 12.23
C GLU A 138 -11.50 0.95 10.82
N ALA A 139 -11.18 0.06 9.86
CA ALA A 139 -10.98 0.42 8.47
C ALA A 139 -12.22 1.09 7.86
N TYR A 140 -13.40 0.49 8.04
CA TYR A 140 -14.67 1.08 7.57
C TYR A 140 -14.92 2.43 8.25
N ASP A 141 -14.89 2.46 9.59
CA ASP A 141 -15.24 3.63 10.38
C ASP A 141 -14.29 4.80 10.11
N SER A 142 -13.02 4.51 9.81
CA SER A 142 -12.03 5.54 9.50
C SER A 142 -12.38 6.34 8.25
N CYS A 143 -12.88 5.70 7.19
CA CYS A 143 -13.30 6.38 5.97
C CYS A 143 -14.70 6.96 6.13
N ALA A 144 -15.64 6.20 6.71
CA ALA A 144 -17.03 6.62 6.81
C ALA A 144 -17.24 7.89 7.67
N ASN A 145 -16.32 8.17 8.60
CA ASN A 145 -16.35 9.38 9.43
C ASN A 145 -15.43 10.50 8.92
N ASP A 146 -14.80 10.33 7.76
CA ASP A 146 -13.89 11.31 7.18
C ASP A 146 -14.64 12.46 6.51
N ASN A 147 -14.06 13.66 6.55
CA ASN A 147 -14.66 14.88 5.98
C ASN A 147 -13.71 15.62 5.00
N THR A 148 -12.67 14.95 4.49
CA THR A 148 -11.68 15.55 3.57
C THR A 148 -12.37 16.15 2.34
N GLY A 149 -11.91 17.32 1.89
CA GLY A 149 -12.54 18.05 0.77
C GLY A 149 -13.96 18.54 1.03
N GLY A 150 -14.44 18.53 2.29
CA GLY A 150 -15.83 18.87 2.62
C GLY A 150 -16.85 17.78 2.25
N HIS A 151 -16.39 16.54 2.11
CA HIS A 151 -17.19 15.40 1.69
C HIS A 151 -17.34 14.38 2.81
N SER A 152 -18.54 13.84 3.03
CA SER A 152 -18.84 12.94 4.16
C SER A 152 -19.29 11.53 3.72
N ASP A 153 -19.09 11.18 2.45
CA ASP A 153 -19.51 9.92 1.82
C ASP A 153 -18.29 9.07 1.40
N TRP A 154 -17.17 9.26 2.09
CA TRP A 154 -15.95 8.48 1.89
C TRP A 154 -16.16 7.02 2.31
N ARG A 155 -15.57 6.12 1.55
CA ARG A 155 -15.55 4.68 1.84
C ARG A 155 -14.16 4.09 1.61
N VAL A 156 -13.92 2.92 2.18
CA VAL A 156 -12.74 2.11 1.85
C VAL A 156 -12.84 1.72 0.37
N ALA A 157 -11.76 1.90 -0.38
CA ALA A 157 -11.69 1.47 -1.77
C ALA A 157 -11.87 -0.05 -1.87
N ASN A 158 -12.67 -0.50 -2.84
CA ASN A 158 -12.84 -1.93 -3.09
C ASN A 158 -11.60 -2.52 -3.77
N PHE A 159 -11.57 -3.85 -3.86
CA PHE A 159 -10.41 -4.55 -4.38
C PHE A 159 -10.04 -4.12 -5.81
N LEU A 160 -11.03 -3.99 -6.71
CA LEU A 160 -10.78 -3.60 -8.10
C LEU A 160 -10.31 -2.14 -8.22
N GLU A 161 -10.80 -1.25 -7.36
CA GLU A 161 -10.37 0.15 -7.32
C GLU A 161 -8.90 0.28 -6.89
N LEU A 162 -8.47 -0.48 -5.86
CA LEU A 162 -7.06 -0.50 -5.46
C LEU A 162 -6.18 -1.13 -6.54
N LYS A 163 -6.62 -2.24 -7.16
CA LYS A 163 -5.90 -2.86 -8.29
C LYS A 163 -5.79 -1.92 -9.49
N TYR A 164 -6.83 -1.14 -9.76
CA TYR A 164 -6.82 -0.11 -10.80
C TYR A 164 -5.78 0.97 -10.47
N LEU A 165 -5.81 1.51 -9.25
CA LEU A 165 -4.86 2.52 -8.80
C LEU A 165 -3.40 2.03 -8.84
N SER A 166 -3.19 0.73 -8.64
CA SER A 166 -1.87 0.09 -8.63
C SER A 166 -1.50 -0.64 -9.94
N SER A 167 -2.20 -0.38 -11.04
CA SER A 167 -2.08 -1.19 -12.28
C SER A 167 -0.89 -0.81 -13.17
N ASN A 168 -0.29 0.37 -12.96
CA ASN A 168 0.73 0.95 -13.82
C ASN A 168 1.97 1.36 -12.99
N SER A 169 2.63 2.46 -13.36
CA SER A 169 3.83 2.95 -12.67
C SER A 169 3.56 3.40 -11.24
N ARG A 170 4.35 2.85 -10.29
CA ARG A 170 4.36 3.33 -8.90
C ARG A 170 4.88 4.76 -8.82
N ASN A 171 5.89 5.08 -9.62
CA ASN A 171 6.53 6.38 -9.61
C ASN A 171 5.54 7.49 -9.95
N PHE A 172 4.72 7.30 -10.99
CA PHE A 172 3.67 8.25 -11.35
C PHE A 172 2.51 8.27 -10.35
N MET A 173 2.18 7.14 -9.72
CA MET A 173 1.22 7.10 -8.61
C MET A 173 1.67 7.99 -7.45
N LEU A 174 2.94 7.91 -7.05
CA LEU A 174 3.51 8.74 -5.97
C LEU A 174 3.53 10.24 -6.27
N LEU A 175 3.50 10.65 -7.54
CA LEU A 175 3.33 12.06 -7.91
C LEU A 175 1.92 12.59 -7.65
N LYS A 176 0.92 11.70 -7.58
CA LYS A 176 -0.49 12.03 -7.32
C LYS A 176 -0.90 11.74 -5.88
N PHE A 177 -0.21 10.81 -5.24
CA PHE A 177 -0.44 10.34 -3.88
C PHE A 177 0.91 10.29 -3.12
N PRO A 178 1.47 11.46 -2.78
CA PRO A 178 2.79 11.56 -2.15
C PRO A 178 2.77 10.93 -0.75
N ASP A 179 3.96 10.55 -0.29
CA ASP A 179 4.19 9.92 1.02
C ASP A 179 3.28 8.70 1.28
N THR A 180 2.89 7.99 0.22
CA THR A 180 2.23 6.68 0.34
C THR A 180 3.18 5.69 0.99
N LEU A 181 2.75 5.08 2.10
CA LEU A 181 3.56 4.11 2.84
C LEU A 181 3.78 2.83 2.04
N GLU A 182 4.99 2.28 2.10
CA GLU A 182 5.36 1.00 1.49
C GLU A 182 4.82 -0.17 2.32
N SER A 183 3.60 -0.58 2.03
CA SER A 183 2.94 -1.68 2.71
C SER A 183 1.73 -2.17 1.91
N PHE A 184 0.99 -3.11 2.49
CA PHE A 184 -0.34 -3.48 2.03
C PHE A 184 -1.38 -2.47 2.51
N TYR A 185 -2.40 -2.29 1.66
CA TYR A 185 -3.56 -1.47 1.91
C TYR A 185 -4.80 -2.34 1.85
N TRP A 186 -5.63 -2.25 2.89
CA TRP A 186 -6.90 -2.96 2.93
C TRP A 186 -7.82 -2.49 1.81
N SER A 187 -8.37 -3.45 1.06
CA SER A 187 -9.55 -3.20 0.25
C SER A 187 -10.82 -3.34 1.10
N SER A 188 -11.96 -2.89 0.61
CA SER A 188 -13.25 -3.15 1.25
C SER A 188 -13.71 -4.60 1.10
N THR A 189 -13.01 -5.43 0.30
CA THR A 189 -13.45 -6.76 -0.11
C THR A 189 -12.84 -7.86 0.77
N ALA A 190 -13.69 -8.73 1.29
CA ALA A 190 -13.26 -9.92 2.02
C ALA A 190 -12.67 -10.97 1.07
N ASN A 191 -11.92 -11.94 1.59
CA ASN A 191 -11.45 -13.04 0.77
C ASN A 191 -12.61 -14.00 0.47
N GLU A 192 -13.14 -13.95 -0.76
CA GLU A 192 -14.28 -14.77 -1.16
C GLU A 192 -13.97 -16.28 -1.24
N GLN A 193 -12.69 -16.66 -1.31
CA GLN A 193 -12.25 -18.06 -1.27
C GLN A 193 -12.15 -18.61 0.16
N ASP A 194 -12.19 -17.75 1.19
CA ASP A 194 -12.14 -18.15 2.59
C ASP A 194 -13.55 -18.33 3.18
N ILE A 195 -14.03 -19.58 3.12
CA ILE A 195 -15.33 -19.99 3.65
C ILE A 195 -15.46 -19.69 5.16
N ALA A 196 -14.35 -19.72 5.91
CA ALA A 196 -14.39 -19.46 7.35
C ALA A 196 -14.57 -17.96 7.66
N GLY A 197 -14.42 -17.08 6.67
CA GLY A 197 -14.64 -15.64 6.80
C GLY A 197 -13.61 -14.96 7.69
N LYS A 198 -12.39 -15.49 7.74
CA LYS A 198 -11.31 -15.03 8.63
C LYS A 198 -10.39 -14.01 7.96
N THR A 199 -10.36 -13.98 6.64
CA THR A 199 -9.39 -13.21 5.86
C THR A 199 -10.05 -12.18 4.95
N ALA A 200 -9.27 -11.16 4.59
CA ALA A 200 -9.66 -10.08 3.69
C ALA A 200 -8.54 -9.76 2.70
N ARG A 201 -8.90 -9.13 1.56
CA ARG A 201 -7.96 -8.85 0.47
C ARG A 201 -7.29 -7.50 0.65
N ALA A 202 -5.98 -7.47 0.46
CA ALA A 202 -5.16 -6.26 0.48
C ALA A 202 -4.31 -6.15 -0.79
N VAL A 203 -3.95 -4.92 -1.16
CA VAL A 203 -3.10 -4.63 -2.32
C VAL A 203 -1.83 -3.92 -1.86
N SER A 204 -0.67 -4.34 -2.35
CA SER A 204 0.63 -3.80 -2.00
C SER A 204 0.94 -2.51 -2.77
N PHE A 205 1.38 -1.50 -2.02
CA PHE A 205 1.93 -0.24 -2.53
C PHE A 205 3.46 -0.15 -2.31
N SER A 206 4.07 -1.25 -1.88
CA SER A 206 5.52 -1.38 -1.67
C SER A 206 6.29 -1.25 -2.99
N LYS A 207 7.56 -0.83 -2.89
CA LYS A 207 8.44 -0.64 -4.04
C LYS A 207 8.62 -1.92 -4.87
N ASP A 208 8.81 -3.06 -4.23
CA ASP A 208 9.17 -4.34 -4.86
C ASP A 208 7.95 -5.16 -5.32
N ARG A 209 6.77 -4.88 -4.77
CA ARG A 209 5.53 -5.65 -5.00
C ARG A 209 4.37 -4.75 -5.36
N PHE A 210 4.62 -3.71 -6.14
CA PHE A 210 3.58 -2.73 -6.45
C PHE A 210 2.43 -3.39 -7.22
N GLY A 211 1.22 -3.27 -6.67
CA GLY A 211 0.01 -3.83 -7.24
C GLY A 211 -0.16 -5.33 -7.06
N GLU A 212 0.74 -6.05 -6.39
CA GLU A 212 0.48 -7.42 -5.95
C GLU A 212 -0.65 -7.43 -4.90
N ASP A 213 -1.41 -8.52 -4.83
CA ASP A 213 -2.44 -8.72 -3.82
C ASP A 213 -2.22 -10.00 -3.02
N ASP A 214 -2.72 -9.97 -1.78
CA ASP A 214 -2.67 -11.08 -0.85
C ASP A 214 -3.90 -11.03 0.07
N SER A 215 -4.13 -12.11 0.82
CA SER A 215 -5.21 -12.19 1.81
C SER A 215 -4.65 -12.37 3.22
N TYR A 216 -5.05 -11.47 4.12
CA TYR A 216 -4.57 -11.47 5.49
C TYR A 216 -5.70 -11.65 6.49
N SER A 217 -5.34 -12.05 7.71
CA SER A 217 -6.26 -12.14 8.84
C SER A 217 -7.00 -10.82 9.04
N LYS A 218 -8.31 -10.85 9.28
CA LYS A 218 -9.08 -9.62 9.47
C LYS A 218 -8.71 -8.87 10.75
N THR A 219 -8.09 -9.56 11.71
CA THR A 219 -7.49 -8.96 12.91
C THR A 219 -6.12 -8.32 12.69
N SER A 220 -5.50 -8.51 11.52
CA SER A 220 -4.27 -7.79 11.15
C SER A 220 -4.54 -6.31 10.90
N ARG A 221 -3.48 -5.49 10.96
CA ARG A 221 -3.55 -4.04 10.77
C ARG A 221 -2.73 -3.64 9.54
N TYR A 222 -3.36 -2.89 8.65
CA TYR A 222 -2.77 -2.38 7.42
C TYR A 222 -3.33 -0.99 7.11
N PHE A 223 -2.74 -0.29 6.14
CA PHE A 223 -3.18 1.06 5.79
C PHE A 223 -4.46 1.04 4.96
N VAL A 224 -5.12 2.19 4.88
CA VAL A 224 -6.35 2.38 4.11
C VAL A 224 -6.23 3.62 3.26
N ARG A 225 -6.76 3.56 2.04
CA ARG A 225 -7.02 4.73 1.20
C ARG A 225 -8.51 4.81 0.92
N CYS A 226 -9.09 5.96 1.23
CA CYS A 226 -10.51 6.19 1.01
C CYS A 226 -10.78 6.73 -0.39
N VAL A 227 -11.96 6.40 -0.91
CA VAL A 227 -12.47 6.80 -2.23
C VAL A 227 -13.96 7.10 -2.10
N ARG A 228 -14.51 7.83 -3.07
CA ARG A 228 -15.95 8.03 -3.28
C ARG A 228 -16.26 7.93 -4.77
#